data_AF-A0AAJ1I065-F1
#
_entry.id   AF-A0AAJ1I065-F1
#
_cell.length_a   1.000
_cell.length_b   1.000
_cell.length_c   1.000
_cell.angle_alpha   90.00
_cell.angle_beta   90.00
_cell.angle_gamma   90.00
#
_symmetry.space_group_name_H-M   'P 1'
#
loop_
_entity.id
_entity.type
_entity.pdbx_description
1 polymer ?
#
loop_
_entity_poly.entity_id
_entity_poly.type
_entity_poly.pdbx_seq_one_letter_code
_entity_poly.pdbx_strand_id
1 'polypeptide(L)'
;MLAVYTWINAERALVLIPAYRPKAPWYVVMESAAYLYDDPAYLARACVKACEVLGIEPNRPNWVRVATIVNEGLPDLVGMPSEPTWQRAGQEFGTLVVKSNGQEIAAEALTIPDAGAEYVPA
;
A
#
# COMPACT_ATOMS: atom_id res chain seq x y z
N MET A 1 -13.07 7.64 -6.59
CA MET A 1 -11.67 7.19 -6.56
C MET A 1 -11.10 7.71 -5.27
N LEU A 2 -10.49 6.83 -4.51
CA LEU A 2 -9.82 7.12 -3.25
C LEU A 2 -8.32 7.15 -3.54
N ALA A 3 -7.62 8.14 -2.97
CA ALA A 3 -6.18 8.24 -2.95
C ALA A 3 -5.72 7.91 -1.52
N VAL A 4 -4.81 6.95 -1.39
CA VAL A 4 -4.26 6.52 -0.09
C VAL A 4 -2.75 6.68 -0.13
N TYR A 5 -2.22 7.36 0.87
CA TYR A 5 -0.78 7.46 1.12
C TYR A 5 -0.35 6.32 2.04
N THR A 6 0.61 5.50 1.63
CA THR A 6 1.10 4.37 2.42
C THR A 6 2.55 4.05 2.07
N TRP A 7 3.10 3.00 2.67
CA TRP A 7 4.41 2.46 2.31
C TRP A 7 4.26 1.10 1.65
N ILE A 8 5.01 0.88 0.59
CA ILE A 8 5.13 -0.41 -0.09
C ILE A 8 6.62 -0.71 -0.20
N ASN A 9 7.05 -1.81 0.39
CA ASN A 9 8.47 -2.23 0.41
C ASN A 9 9.42 -1.14 0.95
N ALA A 10 9.08 -0.50 2.08
CA ALA A 10 9.84 0.60 2.67
C ALA A 10 9.92 1.90 1.85
N GLU A 11 9.18 1.98 0.75
CA GLU A 11 9.09 3.17 -0.10
C GLU A 11 7.71 3.82 0.02
N ARG A 12 7.67 5.17 -0.01
CA ARG A 12 6.41 5.92 0.01
C ARG A 12 5.65 5.66 -1.29
N ALA A 13 4.35 5.42 -1.17
CA ALA A 13 3.48 5.09 -2.27
C ALA A 13 2.14 5.84 -2.19
N LEU A 14 1.70 6.37 -3.34
CA LEU A 14 0.36 6.87 -3.56
C LEU A 14 -0.46 5.80 -4.28
N VAL A 15 -1.50 5.29 -3.63
CA VAL A 15 -2.35 4.20 -4.13
C VAL A 15 -3.71 4.74 -4.55
N LEU A 16 -4.08 4.50 -5.81
CA LEU A 16 -5.39 4.83 -6.36
C LEU A 16 -6.31 3.61 -6.27
N ILE A 17 -7.45 3.79 -5.62
CA ILE A 17 -8.44 2.73 -5.39
C ILE A 17 -9.79 3.16 -5.99
N PRO A 18 -10.45 2.31 -6.80
CA PRO A 18 -11.76 2.62 -7.35
C PRO A 18 -12.83 2.47 -6.26
N ALA A 19 -13.56 3.54 -5.99
CA ALA A 19 -14.49 3.62 -4.84
C ALA A 19 -15.70 2.66 -4.94
N TYR A 20 -16.12 2.30 -6.15
CA TYR A 20 -17.35 1.54 -6.39
C TYR A 20 -17.10 0.19 -7.07
N ARG A 21 -15.84 -0.27 -7.10
CA ARG A 21 -15.46 -1.56 -7.71
C ARG A 21 -14.74 -2.44 -6.70
N PRO A 22 -15.49 -3.23 -5.90
CA PRO A 22 -14.85 -4.18 -5.00
C PRO A 22 -14.01 -5.18 -5.80
N LYS A 23 -12.84 -5.55 -5.26
CA LYS A 23 -11.86 -6.47 -5.88
C LYS A 23 -11.19 -5.98 -7.16
N ALA A 24 -11.36 -4.71 -7.54
CA ALA A 24 -10.59 -4.16 -8.65
C ALA A 24 -9.11 -3.97 -8.25
N PRO A 25 -8.17 -4.16 -9.20
CA PRO A 25 -6.76 -3.86 -8.98
C PRO A 25 -6.54 -2.40 -8.57
N TRP A 26 -5.44 -2.15 -7.86
CA TRP A 26 -5.03 -0.81 -7.47
C TRP A 26 -3.92 -0.32 -8.39
N TYR A 27 -3.88 0.99 -8.62
CA TYR A 27 -2.79 1.63 -9.34
C TYR A 27 -1.87 2.33 -8.34
N VAL A 28 -0.58 2.05 -8.40
CA VAL A 28 0.39 2.50 -7.40
C VAL A 28 1.40 3.43 -8.05
N VAL A 29 1.60 4.59 -7.45
CA VAL A 29 2.66 5.55 -7.79
C VAL A 29 3.70 5.49 -6.69
N MET A 30 4.89 4.99 -7.03
CA MET A 30 6.04 4.93 -6.12
C MET A 30 6.79 6.27 -6.13
N GLU A 31 7.29 6.70 -4.98
CA GLU A 31 8.06 7.95 -4.84
C GLU A 31 9.27 8.02 -5.78
N SER A 32 10.01 6.92 -5.95
CA SER A 32 11.17 6.83 -6.85
C SER A 32 10.83 7.13 -8.31
N ALA A 33 9.56 6.99 -8.70
CA ALA A 33 9.05 7.29 -10.03
C ALA A 33 8.31 8.64 -10.10
N ALA A 34 8.21 9.39 -9.00
CA ALA A 34 7.46 10.66 -8.93
C ALA A 34 7.92 11.66 -9.99
N TYR A 35 9.24 11.80 -10.18
CA TYR A 35 9.82 12.76 -11.13
C TYR A 35 9.41 12.51 -12.59
N LEU A 36 8.99 11.29 -12.94
CA LEU A 36 8.56 10.97 -14.31
C LEU A 36 7.23 11.66 -14.66
N TYR A 37 6.42 11.99 -13.66
CA TYR A 37 5.11 12.60 -13.87
C TYR A 37 5.17 14.10 -14.17
N ASP A 38 6.35 14.74 -14.01
CA ASP A 38 6.60 16.10 -14.50
C ASP A 38 6.60 16.17 -16.05
N ASP A 39 6.91 15.06 -16.74
CA ASP A 39 6.77 14.96 -18.21
C ASP A 39 5.29 14.75 -18.57
N PRO A 40 4.65 15.72 -19.27
CA PRO A 40 3.25 15.60 -19.68
C PRO A 40 2.98 14.37 -20.57
N ALA A 41 3.97 13.95 -21.38
CA ALA A 41 3.82 12.78 -22.24
C ALA A 41 3.81 11.49 -21.42
N TYR A 42 4.66 11.40 -20.38
CA TYR A 42 4.64 10.28 -19.44
C TYR A 42 3.34 10.26 -18.64
N LEU A 43 2.94 11.39 -18.06
CA LEU A 43 1.69 11.52 -17.32
C LEU A 43 0.49 11.06 -18.15
N ALA A 44 0.42 11.45 -19.42
CA ALA A 44 -0.64 11.03 -20.32
C ALA A 44 -0.72 9.51 -20.48
N ARG A 45 0.42 8.85 -20.70
CA ARG A 45 0.51 7.38 -20.82
C ARG A 45 0.17 6.69 -19.49
N ALA A 46 0.66 7.23 -18.39
CA ALA A 46 0.41 6.71 -17.05
C ALA A 46 -1.09 6.78 -16.70
N CYS A 47 -1.78 7.86 -17.08
CA CYS A 47 -3.23 7.98 -16.87
C CYS A 47 -4.04 6.94 -17.66
N VAL A 48 -3.65 6.65 -18.90
CA VAL A 48 -4.27 5.57 -19.69
C VAL A 48 -4.06 4.23 -18.99
N LYS A 49 -2.82 3.96 -18.55
CA LYS A 49 -2.49 2.72 -17.84
C LYS A 49 -3.24 2.59 -16.52
N ALA A 50 -3.35 3.66 -15.74
CA ALA A 50 -4.13 3.70 -14.52
C ALA A 50 -5.61 3.40 -14.80
N CYS A 51 -6.18 3.96 -15.86
CA CYS A 51 -7.55 3.66 -16.25
C CYS A 51 -7.75 2.17 -16.57
N GLU A 52 -6.83 1.56 -17.33
CA GLU A 52 -6.84 0.12 -17.62
C GLU A 52 -6.79 -0.73 -16.34
N VAL A 53 -5.84 -0.44 -15.44
CA VAL A 53 -5.66 -1.17 -14.18
C VAL A 53 -6.89 -1.08 -13.28
N LEU A 54 -7.46 0.12 -13.18
CA LEU A 54 -8.65 0.40 -12.36
C LEU A 54 -9.96 -0.07 -13.02
N GLY A 55 -9.90 -0.59 -14.25
CA GLY A 55 -11.06 -1.01 -15.03
C GLY A 55 -12.03 0.12 -15.35
N ILE A 56 -11.55 1.37 -15.46
CA ILE A 56 -12.34 2.53 -15.87
C ILE A 56 -12.04 2.88 -17.32
N GLU A 57 -13.03 3.41 -18.03
CA GLU A 57 -12.84 3.83 -19.41
C GLU A 57 -11.86 5.02 -19.47
N PRO A 58 -10.84 4.98 -20.35
CA PRO A 58 -9.86 6.06 -20.51
C PRO A 58 -10.44 7.25 -21.31
N ASN A 59 -11.56 7.80 -20.83
CA ASN A 59 -12.16 9.01 -21.39
C ASN A 59 -11.58 10.27 -20.74
N ARG A 60 -11.78 11.43 -21.37
CA ARG A 60 -11.21 12.71 -20.93
C ARG A 60 -11.53 13.03 -19.45
N PRO A 61 -12.76 12.86 -18.93
CA PRO A 61 -13.05 13.08 -17.51
C PRO A 61 -12.22 12.19 -16.56
N ASN A 62 -12.12 10.89 -16.84
CA ASN A 62 -11.36 9.95 -16.01
C ASN A 62 -9.86 10.23 -16.07
N TRP A 63 -9.36 10.57 -17.27
CA TRP A 63 -7.97 10.95 -17.47
C TRP A 63 -7.61 12.20 -16.65
N VAL A 64 -8.41 13.26 -16.74
CA VAL A 64 -8.21 14.49 -15.95
C VAL A 64 -8.24 14.16 -14.46
N ARG A 65 -9.20 13.33 -14.02
CA ARG A 65 -9.30 12.94 -12.61
C ARG A 65 -8.03 12.25 -12.11
N VAL A 66 -7.49 11.28 -12.85
CA VAL A 66 -6.24 10.59 -12.48
C VAL A 66 -5.07 11.58 -12.48
N ALA A 67 -4.96 12.40 -13.52
CA ALA A 67 -3.88 13.38 -13.64
C ALA A 67 -3.88 14.39 -12.50
N THR A 68 -5.06 14.90 -12.11
CA THR A 68 -5.23 15.79 -10.95
C THR A 68 -4.78 15.12 -9.67
N ILE A 69 -5.26 13.90 -9.39
CA ILE A 69 -4.89 13.19 -8.15
C ILE A 69 -3.38 12.95 -8.08
N VAL A 70 -2.75 12.56 -9.19
CA VAL A 70 -1.30 12.35 -9.21
C VAL A 70 -0.58 13.68 -9.00
N ASN A 71 -0.81 14.69 -9.84
CA ASN A 71 -0.07 15.97 -9.75
C ASN A 71 -0.26 16.68 -8.40
N GLU A 72 -1.47 16.68 -7.85
CA GLU A 72 -1.73 17.31 -6.56
C GLU A 72 -1.23 16.46 -5.39
N GLY A 73 -1.15 15.14 -5.56
CA GLY A 73 -0.72 14.22 -4.49
C GLY A 73 0.78 13.95 -4.43
N LEU A 74 1.54 14.23 -5.49
CA LEU A 74 3.00 14.02 -5.50
C LEU A 74 3.75 14.84 -4.44
N PRO A 75 3.44 16.13 -4.20
CA PRO A 75 4.08 16.90 -3.14
C PRO A 75 3.88 16.27 -1.75
N ASP A 76 2.66 15.82 -1.46
CA ASP A 76 2.32 15.15 -0.21
C ASP A 76 3.04 13.80 -0.09
N LEU A 77 3.13 13.05 -1.20
CA LEU A 77 3.84 11.77 -1.27
C LEU A 77 5.31 11.92 -0.87
N VAL A 78 6.00 12.92 -1.43
CA VAL A 78 7.42 13.19 -1.11
C VAL A 78 7.59 13.67 0.33
N GLY A 79 6.59 14.40 0.84
CA GLY A 79 6.55 14.92 2.22
C GLY A 79 6.18 13.88 3.28
N MET A 80 5.77 12.66 2.90
CA MET A 80 5.45 11.62 3.88
C MET A 80 6.67 11.29 4.76
N PRO A 81 6.45 10.85 6.01
CA PRO A 81 7.55 10.30 6.80
C PRO A 81 8.11 9.02 6.16
N SER A 82 9.30 8.61 6.59
CA SER A 82 9.81 7.27 6.26
C SER A 82 8.91 6.19 6.85
N GLU A 83 8.94 4.99 6.27
CA GLU A 83 8.18 3.85 6.80
C GLU A 83 8.50 3.68 8.29
N PRO A 84 7.51 3.69 9.18
CA PRO A 84 7.76 3.46 10.58
C PRO A 84 8.32 2.05 10.74
N THR A 85 9.22 1.86 11.71
CA THR A 85 9.69 0.51 12.07
C THR A 85 8.52 -0.27 12.64
N TRP A 86 7.79 -0.98 11.79
CA TRP A 86 6.77 -1.89 12.23
C TRP A 86 7.47 -2.99 13.03
N GLN A 87 7.36 -2.93 14.36
CA GLN A 87 7.44 -4.13 15.16
C GLN A 87 6.24 -4.96 14.74
N ARG A 88 6.39 -5.78 13.70
CA ARG A 88 5.43 -6.83 13.39
C ARG A 88 5.52 -7.81 14.55
N ALA A 89 4.77 -7.52 15.61
CA ALA A 89 4.48 -8.51 16.62
C ALA A 89 3.87 -9.67 15.84
N GLY A 90 4.64 -10.74 15.70
CA GLY A 90 4.20 -11.92 15.00
C GLY A 90 2.82 -12.33 15.51
N GLN A 91 2.02 -13.00 14.67
CA GLN A 91 0.69 -13.43 15.12
C GLN A 91 0.84 -14.30 16.38
N GLU A 92 0.26 -13.85 17.50
CA GLU A 92 0.20 -14.64 18.72
C GLU A 92 -0.72 -15.83 18.46
N PHE A 93 -0.20 -17.04 18.60
CA PHE A 93 -0.94 -18.28 18.33
C PHE A 93 -1.17 -19.12 19.60
N GLY A 94 -0.56 -18.72 20.71
CA GLY A 94 -0.71 -19.40 21.98
C GLY A 94 0.12 -18.77 23.07
N THR A 95 -0.03 -19.30 24.28
CA THR A 95 0.67 -18.83 25.47
C THR A 95 1.36 -20.02 26.12
N LEU A 96 2.66 -19.90 26.35
CA LEU A 96 3.42 -20.84 27.15
C LEU A 96 3.25 -20.44 28.62
N VAL A 97 2.68 -21.35 29.42
CA VAL A 97 2.47 -21.14 30.86
C VAL A 97 3.35 -22.08 31.66
N VAL A 98 4.23 -21.51 32.48
CA VAL A 98 5.08 -22.27 33.39
C VAL A 98 4.41 -22.34 34.76
N LYS A 99 4.20 -23.56 35.26
CA LYS A 99 3.62 -23.80 36.59
C LYS A 99 4.60 -24.53 37.49
N SER A 100 4.65 -24.13 38.76
CA SER A 100 5.34 -24.83 39.84
C SER A 100 4.33 -25.11 40.95
N ASN A 101 4.24 -26.37 41.39
CA ASN A 101 3.26 -26.81 42.41
C ASN A 101 1.81 -26.43 42.10
N GLY A 102 1.43 -26.43 40.82
CA GLY A 102 0.09 -26.05 40.36
C GLY A 102 -0.17 -24.54 40.32
N GLN A 103 0.74 -23.71 40.80
CA GLN A 103 0.68 -22.25 40.66
C GLN A 103 1.44 -21.79 39.41
N GLU A 104 0.83 -20.86 38.70
CA GLU A 104 1.45 -20.18 37.56
C GLU A 104 2.53 -19.20 38.04
N ILE A 105 3.74 -19.35 37.49
CA ILE A 105 4.91 -18.55 37.87
C ILE A 105 5.43 -17.68 36.71
N ALA A 106 5.09 -18.02 35.46
CA ALA A 106 5.39 -17.21 34.29
C ALA A 106 4.45 -17.57 33.13
N ALA A 107 4.17 -16.59 32.29
CA ALA A 107 3.48 -16.77 31.02
C ALA A 107 4.19 -15.96 29.93
N GLU A 108 4.38 -16.57 28.77
CA GLU A 108 4.99 -15.93 27.60
C GLU A 108 4.13 -16.18 26.36
N ALA A 109 3.88 -15.12 25.59
CA ALA A 109 3.16 -15.20 24.33
C ALA A 109 4.05 -15.84 23.25
N LEU A 110 3.58 -16.92 22.63
CA LEU A 110 4.23 -17.53 21.48
C LEU A 110 3.78 -16.81 20.21
N THR A 111 4.74 -16.27 19.47
CA THR A 111 4.49 -15.49 18.24
C THR A 111 5.09 -16.20 17.02
N ILE A 112 4.36 -16.22 15.91
CA ILE A 112 4.90 -16.65 14.61
C ILE A 112 5.40 -15.39 13.88
N PRO A 113 6.69 -15.30 13.50
CA PRO A 113 7.20 -14.16 12.76
C PRO A 113 6.41 -13.92 11.47
N ASP A 114 5.90 -12.70 11.29
CA ASP A 114 5.21 -12.31 10.06
C ASP A 114 6.23 -11.96 8.97
N ALA A 115 6.50 -12.93 8.08
CA ALA A 115 7.38 -12.75 6.93
C ALA A 115 6.78 -11.83 5.85
N GLY A 116 5.52 -11.40 5.98
CA GLY A 116 4.80 -10.61 4.98
C GLY A 116 4.15 -11.47 3.91
N ALA A 117 3.68 -10.83 2.84
CA ALA A 117 3.00 -11.49 1.73
C ALA A 117 4.01 -12.00 0.70
N GLU A 118 3.97 -13.31 0.41
CA GLU A 118 4.69 -13.94 -0.69
C GLU A 118 3.73 -14.13 -1.89
N TYR A 119 4.19 -13.78 -3.09
CA TYR A 119 3.42 -14.02 -4.30
C TYR A 119 3.40 -15.51 -4.63
N VAL A 120 2.22 -16.13 -4.64
CA VAL A 120 2.01 -17.52 -5.08
C VAL A 120 1.43 -17.50 -6.49
N PRO A 121 2.17 -17.95 -7.53
CA PRO A 121 1.60 -18.12 -8.86
C PRO A 121 0.52 -19.21 -8.84
N ALA A 122 -0.59 -18.94 -9.51
CA ALA A 122 -1.74 -19.86 -9.66
C ALA A 122 -1.46 -20.98 -10.67
#